data_AF-A0A4P5WL96-F1
#
_entry.id   AF-A0A4P5WL96-F1
#
_cell.length_a   1.000
_cell.length_b   1.000
_cell.length_c   1.000
_cell.angle_alpha   90.00
_cell.angle_beta   90.00
_cell.angle_gamma   90.00
#
_symmetry.space_group_name_H-M   'P 1'
#
loop_
_entity.id
_entity.type
_entity.pdbx_description
1 polymer ?
#
loop_
_entity_poly.entity_id
_entity_poly.type
_entity_poly.pdbx_seq_one_letter_code
_entity_poly.pdbx_strand_id
1 'polypeptide(L)'
;MENGELMGISFKAVWRGLLCAGLVAGLACGADADETKKQKGAKKAPAPTQRFLNGIELTAEQKEKVAALDKELAAESQKITKMRAEILTETQKSAEKDAQKAAKSAGKTPAETKKSVDEALKLTDEQKEKMKSVQQAQQAFAAKAIEGLKKILTPEQAAKLPRAGGAKGKGGNKKQQ
;
A
#
# COMPACT_ATOMS: atom_id res chain seq x y z
N MET A 1 55.68 -39.70 9.97
CA MET A 1 55.40 -38.52 10.82
C MET A 1 54.69 -37.51 9.92
N GLU A 2 53.49 -37.78 9.42
CA GLU A 2 52.17 -37.80 10.08
C GLU A 2 51.69 -36.43 10.58
N ASN A 3 50.38 -36.21 10.35
CA ASN A 3 49.50 -35.07 10.66
C ASN A 3 49.34 -34.09 9.47
N GLY A 4 48.27 -34.08 8.67
CA GLY A 4 46.91 -34.59 8.85
C GLY A 4 45.96 -33.43 9.11
N GLU A 5 45.17 -33.02 8.11
CA GLU A 5 43.71 -32.84 8.21
C GLU A 5 43.10 -32.40 6.87
N LEU A 6 42.01 -33.10 6.54
CA LEU A 6 41.27 -33.11 5.29
C LEU A 6 39.87 -32.53 5.56
N MET A 7 39.34 -31.85 4.54
CA MET A 7 37.92 -31.77 4.17
C MET A 7 36.88 -31.26 5.19
N GLY A 8 36.13 -30.24 4.76
CA GLY A 8 34.88 -29.82 5.39
C GLY A 8 33.93 -29.06 4.46
N ILE A 9 33.75 -29.50 3.21
CA ILE A 9 32.68 -29.02 2.33
C ILE A 9 31.40 -29.77 2.70
N SER A 10 30.54 -29.18 3.53
CA SER A 10 29.23 -29.76 3.86
C SER A 10 28.17 -29.44 2.80
N PHE A 11 28.11 -30.35 1.85
CA PHE A 11 26.95 -30.79 1.07
C PHE A 11 25.65 -30.77 1.91
N LYS A 12 24.68 -29.91 1.56
CA LYS A 12 23.30 -29.99 2.07
C LYS A 12 22.31 -29.84 0.91
N ALA A 13 22.48 -30.73 -0.06
CA ALA A 13 21.42 -31.15 -0.97
C ALA A 13 20.98 -32.56 -0.54
N VAL A 14 19.72 -32.89 -0.80
CA VAL A 14 19.16 -34.25 -0.79
C VAL A 14 18.76 -34.81 0.59
N TRP A 15 17.51 -34.60 0.99
CA TRP A 15 16.67 -35.70 1.51
C TRP A 15 15.19 -35.37 1.33
N ARG A 16 14.61 -35.93 0.29
CA ARG A 16 13.20 -35.90 -0.05
C ARG A 16 12.68 -37.31 0.21
N GLY A 17 11.79 -37.48 1.19
CA GLY A 17 10.93 -38.67 1.31
C GLY A 17 11.35 -39.71 2.37
N LEU A 18 10.59 -39.75 3.46
CA LEU A 18 10.19 -40.96 4.20
C LEU A 18 9.09 -40.53 5.21
N LEU A 19 7.81 -40.71 4.90
CA LEU A 19 6.98 -41.85 5.35
C LEU A 19 6.76 -41.87 6.88
N CYS A 20 5.76 -41.10 7.35
CA CYS A 20 5.07 -41.36 8.61
C CYS A 20 3.55 -41.30 8.35
N ALA A 21 3.00 -42.43 7.92
CA ALA A 21 1.60 -42.76 8.15
C ALA A 21 1.46 -43.20 9.61
N GLY A 22 0.56 -42.57 10.37
CA GLY A 22 0.41 -42.83 11.80
C GLY A 22 -0.76 -42.08 12.43
N LEU A 23 -1.97 -42.45 12.01
CA LEU A 23 -3.15 -42.67 12.87
C LEU A 23 -3.31 -41.81 14.15
N VAL A 24 -4.21 -40.82 14.13
CA VAL A 24 -5.10 -40.54 15.27
C VAL A 24 -6.50 -40.18 14.74
N ALA A 25 -7.44 -41.08 14.96
CA ALA A 25 -8.87 -40.82 14.91
C ALA A 25 -9.35 -40.42 16.32
N GLY A 26 -10.19 -39.38 16.44
CA GLY A 26 -10.81 -39.04 17.71
C GLY A 26 -11.54 -37.70 17.75
N LEU A 27 -12.84 -37.76 17.40
CA LEU A 27 -13.97 -36.95 17.88
C LEU A 27 -13.80 -35.44 18.14
N ALA A 28 -14.51 -34.64 17.34
CA ALA A 28 -15.37 -33.61 17.89
C ALA A 28 -16.59 -33.39 16.95
N CYS A 29 -17.76 -33.50 17.57
CA CYS A 29 -19.08 -33.23 16.99
C CYS A 29 -19.16 -31.76 16.52
N GLY A 30 -19.80 -31.55 15.38
CA GLY A 30 -20.01 -30.22 14.78
C GLY A 30 -20.48 -30.35 13.34
N ALA A 31 -21.67 -30.93 13.16
CA ALA A 31 -22.42 -30.84 11.93
C ALA A 31 -22.89 -29.38 11.75
N ASP A 32 -22.30 -28.68 10.79
CA ASP A 32 -22.99 -27.70 9.96
C ASP A 32 -22.27 -27.67 8.62
N ALA A 33 -22.87 -28.38 7.67
CA ALA A 33 -22.60 -28.20 6.27
C ALA A 33 -23.24 -26.87 5.83
N ASP A 34 -22.44 -25.80 5.80
CA ASP A 34 -22.68 -24.69 4.89
C ASP A 34 -21.37 -24.37 4.17
N GLU A 35 -21.25 -24.94 2.97
CA GLU A 35 -20.23 -24.57 1.99
C GLU A 35 -20.49 -23.15 1.46
N THR A 36 -20.41 -22.13 2.30
CA THR A 36 -20.02 -20.82 1.82
C THR A 36 -18.50 -20.76 1.79
N LYS A 37 -17.93 -21.17 0.64
CA LYS A 37 -16.67 -20.58 0.15
C LYS A 37 -16.82 -19.08 0.26
N LYS A 38 -16.34 -18.49 1.36
CA LYS A 38 -16.14 -17.05 1.51
C LYS A 38 -15.20 -16.66 0.39
N GLN A 39 -15.76 -16.27 -0.76
CA GLN A 39 -15.10 -15.41 -1.72
C GLN A 39 -14.45 -14.34 -0.87
N LYS A 40 -13.11 -14.26 -0.89
CA LYS A 40 -12.40 -13.11 -0.32
C LYS A 40 -13.02 -11.89 -0.98
N GLY A 41 -13.96 -11.26 -0.28
CA GLY A 41 -14.74 -10.14 -0.81
C GLY A 41 -13.76 -9.14 -1.39
N ALA A 42 -13.97 -8.78 -2.65
CA ALA A 42 -13.19 -7.74 -3.29
C ALA A 42 -13.17 -6.55 -2.33
N LYS A 43 -11.99 -6.22 -1.78
CA LYS A 43 -11.86 -5.09 -0.86
C LYS A 43 -12.34 -3.86 -1.63
N LYS A 44 -13.48 -3.31 -1.22
CA LYS A 44 -14.03 -2.08 -1.81
C LYS A 44 -12.91 -1.05 -1.83
N ALA A 45 -12.66 -0.46 -3.00
CA ALA A 45 -11.64 0.56 -3.12
C ALA A 45 -11.89 1.67 -2.06
N PRO A 46 -10.84 2.13 -1.38
CA PRO A 46 -11.00 3.16 -0.36
C PRO A 46 -11.60 4.42 -0.97
N ALA A 47 -12.43 5.12 -0.19
CA ALA A 47 -13.09 6.33 -0.67
C ALA A 47 -12.06 7.44 -0.96
N PRO A 48 -12.29 8.32 -1.95
CA PRO A 48 -11.29 9.31 -2.37
C PRO A 48 -10.80 10.24 -1.24
N THR A 49 -11.68 10.56 -0.28
CA THR A 49 -11.34 11.42 0.86
C THR A 49 -10.78 10.68 2.08
N GLN A 50 -10.91 9.35 2.13
CA GLN A 50 -10.56 8.53 3.31
C GLN A 50 -9.11 8.72 3.77
N ARG A 51 -8.19 8.92 2.81
CA ARG A 51 -6.77 9.16 3.09
C ARG A 51 -6.50 10.44 3.89
N PHE A 52 -7.39 11.42 3.81
CA PHE A 52 -7.27 12.71 4.51
C PHE A 52 -7.89 12.68 5.90
N LEU A 53 -8.81 11.75 6.14
CA LEU A 53 -9.58 11.62 7.38
C LEU A 53 -8.97 10.63 8.39
N ASN A 54 -7.73 10.20 8.16
CA ASN A 54 -7.09 9.19 8.99
C ASN A 54 -6.90 9.69 10.42
N GLY A 55 -7.56 9.05 11.39
CA GLY A 55 -7.55 9.45 12.81
C GLY A 55 -8.54 10.55 13.17
N ILE A 56 -9.50 10.89 12.30
CA ILE A 56 -10.59 11.84 12.59
C ILE A 56 -11.88 11.04 12.79
N GLU A 57 -12.46 11.11 13.99
CA GLU A 57 -13.80 10.57 14.24
C GLU A 57 -14.86 11.53 13.71
N LEU A 58 -15.78 10.99 12.91
CA LEU A 58 -16.87 11.73 12.27
C LEU A 58 -18.23 11.35 12.86
N THR A 59 -19.09 12.35 13.04
CA THR A 59 -20.51 12.11 13.37
C THR A 59 -21.25 11.45 12.20
N ALA A 60 -22.44 10.93 12.44
CA ALA A 60 -23.26 10.31 11.38
C ALA A 60 -23.56 11.30 10.24
N GLU A 61 -23.98 12.52 10.57
CA GLU A 61 -24.25 13.58 9.59
C GLU A 61 -23.00 13.99 8.79
N GLN A 62 -21.83 14.02 9.44
CA GLN A 62 -20.56 14.30 8.76
C GLN A 62 -20.19 13.18 7.78
N LYS A 63 -20.42 11.91 8.17
CA LYS A 63 -20.19 10.76 7.28
C LYS A 63 -21.06 10.81 6.04
N GLU A 64 -22.32 11.23 6.15
CA GLU A 64 -23.21 11.39 4.99
C GLU A 64 -22.72 12.49 4.04
N LYS A 65 -22.32 13.64 4.57
CA LYS A 65 -21.76 14.74 3.77
C LYS A 65 -20.44 14.36 3.12
N VAL A 66 -19.56 13.63 3.82
CA VAL A 66 -18.32 13.08 3.27
C VAL A 66 -18.61 12.07 2.15
N ALA A 67 -19.60 11.20 2.33
CA ALA A 67 -19.99 10.23 1.30
C ALA A 67 -20.56 10.92 0.04
N ALA A 68 -21.26 12.05 0.18
CA ALA A 68 -21.68 12.87 -0.95
C ALA A 68 -20.47 13.49 -1.67
N LEU A 69 -19.54 14.10 -0.92
CA LEU A 69 -18.29 14.64 -1.46
C LEU A 69 -17.46 13.57 -2.19
N ASP A 70 -17.40 12.35 -1.64
CA ASP A 70 -16.71 11.22 -2.27
C ASP A 70 -17.32 10.83 -3.62
N LYS A 71 -18.66 10.92 -3.77
CA LYS A 71 -19.33 10.67 -5.06
C LYS A 71 -18.97 11.74 -6.08
N GLU A 72 -18.91 13.01 -5.68
CA GLU A 72 -18.51 14.12 -6.55
C GLU A 72 -17.04 13.98 -7.01
N LEU A 73 -16.18 13.52 -6.11
CA LEU A 73 -14.75 13.35 -6.36
C LEU A 73 -14.38 12.02 -7.03
N ALA A 74 -15.31 11.07 -7.13
CA ALA A 74 -15.05 9.72 -7.64
C ALA A 74 -14.52 9.74 -9.09
N ALA A 75 -15.18 10.50 -9.98
CA ALA A 75 -14.79 10.58 -11.38
C ALA A 75 -13.39 11.19 -11.55
N GLU A 76 -13.08 12.24 -10.79
CA GLU A 76 -11.77 12.91 -10.82
C GLU A 76 -10.66 11.99 -10.29
N SER A 77 -10.92 11.27 -9.19
CA SER A 77 -10.00 10.26 -8.65
C SER A 77 -9.74 9.11 -9.63
N GLN A 78 -10.78 8.63 -10.32
CA GLN A 78 -10.63 7.59 -11.34
C GLN A 78 -9.81 8.07 -12.53
N LYS A 79 -10.04 9.30 -13.00
CA LYS A 79 -9.26 9.91 -14.09
C LYS A 79 -7.78 9.96 -13.74
N ILE A 80 -7.42 10.44 -12.56
CA ILE A 80 -6.03 10.50 -12.09
C ILE A 80 -5.40 9.10 -11.99
N THR A 81 -6.19 8.12 -11.54
CA THR A 81 -5.72 6.72 -11.44
C THR A 81 -5.41 6.15 -12.82
N LYS A 82 -6.28 6.37 -13.81
CA LYS A 82 -6.06 5.96 -15.20
C LYS A 82 -4.84 6.65 -15.79
N MET A 83 -4.74 7.97 -15.65
CA MET A 83 -3.58 8.74 -16.12
C MET A 83 -2.28 8.16 -15.57
N ARG A 84 -2.23 7.76 -14.28
CA ARG A 84 -1.02 7.13 -13.72
C ARG A 84 -0.76 5.74 -14.31
N ALA A 85 -1.80 4.93 -14.49
CA ALA A 85 -1.69 3.55 -14.97
C ALA A 85 -1.21 3.45 -16.43
N GLU A 86 -1.48 4.49 -17.23
CA GLU A 86 -1.12 4.59 -18.64
C GLU A 86 0.32 5.07 -18.88
N ILE A 87 1.03 5.54 -17.85
CA ILE A 87 2.41 6.04 -18.00
C ILE A 87 3.41 4.91 -18.12
N LEU A 88 3.25 3.87 -17.30
CA LEU A 88 4.23 2.78 -17.19
C LEU A 88 3.81 1.59 -18.04
N THR A 89 4.78 0.94 -18.68
CA THR A 89 4.58 -0.36 -19.32
C THR A 89 4.40 -1.45 -18.26
N GLU A 90 3.85 -2.61 -18.62
CA GLU A 90 3.70 -3.74 -17.67
C GLU A 90 5.04 -4.18 -17.08
N THR A 91 6.11 -4.20 -17.89
CA THR A 91 7.47 -4.50 -17.43
C THR A 91 7.97 -3.47 -16.42
N GLN A 92 7.74 -2.18 -16.67
CA GLN A 92 8.08 -1.11 -15.72
C GLN A 92 7.26 -1.20 -14.43
N LYS A 93 5.97 -1.57 -14.50
CA LYS A 93 5.14 -1.79 -13.30
C LYS A 93 5.66 -2.95 -12.45
N SER A 94 6.16 -4.02 -13.04
CA SER A 94 6.82 -5.10 -12.29
C SER A 94 8.09 -4.60 -11.64
N ALA A 95 8.97 -3.93 -12.42
CA ALA A 95 10.21 -3.36 -11.91
C ALA A 95 9.97 -2.36 -10.75
N GLU A 96 8.92 -1.53 -10.82
CA GLU A 96 8.48 -0.65 -9.71
C GLU A 96 8.18 -1.46 -8.45
N LYS A 97 7.37 -2.53 -8.59
CA LYS A 97 6.96 -3.38 -7.45
C LYS A 97 8.15 -4.10 -6.84
N ASP A 98 9.02 -4.68 -7.66
CA ASP A 98 10.20 -5.41 -7.21
C ASP A 98 11.20 -4.47 -6.53
N ALA A 99 11.50 -3.31 -7.13
CA ALA A 99 12.37 -2.30 -6.54
C ALA A 99 11.79 -1.77 -5.22
N GLN A 100 10.48 -1.51 -5.17
CA GLN A 100 9.82 -1.06 -3.95
C GLN A 100 9.86 -2.13 -2.85
N LYS A 101 9.62 -3.41 -3.20
CA LYS A 101 9.67 -4.52 -2.25
C LYS A 101 11.08 -4.72 -1.72
N ALA A 102 12.08 -4.75 -2.60
CA ALA A 102 13.49 -4.89 -2.22
C ALA A 102 13.95 -3.74 -1.33
N ALA A 103 13.62 -2.49 -1.66
CA ALA A 103 13.97 -1.32 -0.84
C ALA A 103 13.32 -1.38 0.55
N LYS A 104 12.04 -1.75 0.64
CA LYS A 104 11.33 -1.93 1.93
C LYS A 104 11.92 -3.06 2.76
N SER A 105 12.21 -4.21 2.14
CA SER A 105 12.85 -5.34 2.81
C SER A 105 14.26 -5.03 3.30
N ALA A 106 14.96 -4.13 2.60
CA ALA A 106 16.27 -3.60 3.01
C ALA A 106 16.18 -2.47 4.06
N GLY A 107 14.99 -2.13 4.56
CA GLY A 107 14.81 -1.08 5.57
C GLY A 107 15.06 0.34 5.07
N LYS A 108 15.11 0.57 3.75
CA LYS A 108 15.38 1.90 3.18
C LYS A 108 14.30 2.90 3.55
N THR A 109 14.69 4.16 3.74
CA THR A 109 13.73 5.24 3.98
C THR A 109 12.82 5.46 2.77
N PRO A 110 11.67 6.17 2.92
CA PRO A 110 10.80 6.49 1.78
C PRO A 110 11.51 7.26 0.66
N ALA A 111 12.45 8.15 1.02
CA ALA A 111 13.23 8.91 0.04
C ALA A 111 14.17 8.01 -0.75
N GLU A 112 14.86 7.09 -0.07
CA GLU A 112 15.75 6.12 -0.70
C GLU A 112 14.98 5.08 -1.53
N THR A 113 13.81 4.64 -1.05
CA THR A 113 12.91 3.78 -1.81
C THR A 113 12.49 4.46 -3.10
N LYS A 114 12.13 5.75 -3.05
CA LYS A 114 11.80 6.51 -4.26
C LYS A 114 12.97 6.55 -5.24
N LYS A 115 14.19 6.83 -4.76
CA LYS A 115 15.40 6.81 -5.61
C LYS A 115 15.62 5.44 -6.26
N SER A 116 15.56 4.35 -5.49
CA SER A 116 15.72 2.99 -6.03
C SER A 116 14.65 2.62 -7.06
N VAL A 117 13.41 3.10 -6.89
CA VAL A 117 12.35 2.93 -7.89
C VAL A 117 12.64 3.76 -9.15
N ASP A 118 13.07 5.01 -9.01
CA ASP A 118 13.41 5.89 -10.15
C ASP A 118 14.54 5.28 -11.01
N GLU A 119 15.60 4.80 -10.35
CA GLU A 119 16.73 4.10 -10.97
C GLU A 119 16.31 2.82 -11.70
N ALA A 120 15.36 2.07 -11.13
CA ALA A 120 14.83 0.85 -11.74
C ALA A 120 13.91 1.12 -12.94
N LEU A 121 13.17 2.23 -12.90
CA LEU A 121 12.17 2.55 -13.92
C LEU A 121 12.74 3.16 -15.19
N LYS A 122 13.89 3.86 -15.10
CA LYS A 122 14.57 4.52 -16.23
C LYS A 122 13.59 5.22 -17.17
N LEU A 123 12.74 6.09 -16.61
CA LEU A 123 11.65 6.72 -17.33
C LEU A 123 12.15 7.56 -18.51
N THR A 124 11.43 7.51 -19.63
CA THR A 124 11.65 8.44 -20.75
C THR A 124 11.22 9.86 -20.35
N ASP A 125 11.68 10.88 -21.09
CA ASP A 125 11.32 12.27 -20.76
C ASP A 125 9.82 12.53 -20.91
N GLU A 126 9.17 11.91 -21.90
CA GLU A 126 7.71 11.93 -22.04
C GLU A 126 6.99 11.29 -20.85
N GLN A 127 7.52 10.18 -20.30
CA GLN A 127 6.96 9.54 -19.11
C GLN A 127 7.14 10.43 -17.87
N LYS A 128 8.29 11.10 -17.72
CA LYS A 128 8.54 12.06 -16.64
C LYS A 128 7.59 13.25 -16.72
N GLU A 129 7.37 13.81 -17.91
CA GLU A 129 6.39 14.88 -18.17
C GLU A 129 4.98 14.44 -17.75
N LYS A 130 4.52 13.27 -18.19
CA LYS A 130 3.21 12.74 -17.78
C LYS A 130 3.12 12.50 -16.26
N MET A 131 4.20 12.06 -15.61
CA MET A 131 4.25 11.92 -14.15
C MET A 131 4.10 13.28 -13.44
N LYS A 132 4.70 14.35 -13.95
CA LYS A 132 4.50 15.71 -13.42
C LYS A 132 3.04 16.15 -13.56
N SER A 133 2.42 15.91 -14.72
CA SER A 133 1.01 16.23 -14.95
C SER A 133 0.09 15.47 -14.00
N VAL A 134 0.37 14.17 -13.76
CA VAL A 134 -0.34 13.38 -12.74
C VAL A 134 -0.12 13.96 -11.35
N GLN A 135 1.10 14.38 -11.01
CA GLN A 135 1.40 14.98 -9.71
C GLN A 135 0.63 16.30 -9.51
N GLN A 136 0.57 17.16 -10.51
CA GLN A 136 -0.21 18.40 -10.46
C GLN A 136 -1.71 18.10 -10.32
N ALA A 137 -2.25 17.15 -11.07
CA ALA A 137 -3.64 16.72 -10.95
C ALA A 137 -3.94 16.16 -9.55
N GLN A 138 -3.03 15.38 -8.97
CA GLN A 138 -3.15 14.88 -7.60
C GLN A 138 -3.12 16.00 -6.55
N GLN A 139 -2.29 17.03 -6.75
CA GLN A 139 -2.23 18.19 -5.86
C GLN A 139 -3.51 19.02 -5.91
N ALA A 140 -4.00 19.32 -7.12
CA ALA A 140 -5.27 20.02 -7.32
C ALA A 140 -6.45 19.24 -6.70
N PHE A 141 -6.52 17.94 -6.97
CA PHE A 141 -7.50 17.05 -6.35
C PHE A 141 -7.42 17.05 -4.83
N ALA A 142 -6.21 16.98 -4.26
CA ALA A 142 -6.03 17.00 -2.81
C ALA A 142 -6.46 18.33 -2.20
N ALA A 143 -6.13 19.47 -2.83
CA ALA A 143 -6.58 20.78 -2.38
C ALA A 143 -8.11 20.87 -2.38
N LYS A 144 -8.76 20.44 -3.47
CA LYS A 144 -10.22 20.41 -3.60
C LYS A 144 -10.88 19.51 -2.55
N ALA A 145 -10.34 18.31 -2.35
CA ALA A 145 -10.84 17.38 -1.33
C ALA A 145 -10.70 17.96 0.09
N ILE A 146 -9.55 18.55 0.42
CA ILE A 146 -9.31 19.19 1.72
C ILE A 146 -10.26 20.37 1.92
N GLU A 147 -10.49 21.21 0.90
CA GLU A 147 -11.42 22.32 0.98
C GLU A 147 -12.87 21.84 1.22
N GLY A 148 -13.31 20.81 0.48
CA GLY A 148 -14.62 20.19 0.69
C GLY A 148 -14.76 19.63 2.12
N LEU A 149 -13.73 18.94 2.61
CA LEU A 149 -13.72 18.42 3.98
C LEU A 149 -13.77 19.55 5.03
N LYS A 150 -13.06 20.66 4.84
CA LYS A 150 -13.10 21.81 5.77
C LYS A 150 -14.50 22.42 5.94
N LYS A 151 -15.36 22.30 4.92
CA LYS A 151 -16.77 22.77 4.99
C LYS A 151 -17.68 21.82 5.78
N ILE A 152 -17.25 20.57 5.99
CA ILE A 152 -18.01 19.51 6.67
C ILE A 152 -17.53 19.30 8.11
N LEU A 153 -16.22 19.45 8.32
CA LEU A 153 -15.56 19.21 9.61
C LEU A 153 -15.67 20.41 10.54
N THR A 154 -15.60 20.17 11.85
CA THR A 154 -15.42 21.24 12.83
C THR A 154 -14.02 21.86 12.67
N PRO A 155 -13.80 23.10 13.13
CA PRO A 155 -12.47 23.73 13.09
C PRO A 155 -11.38 22.86 13.72
N GLU A 156 -11.69 22.18 14.83
CA GLU A 156 -10.77 21.28 15.53
C GLU A 156 -10.44 20.02 14.74
N GLN A 157 -11.41 19.43 14.04
CA GLN A 157 -11.19 18.30 13.14
C GLN A 157 -10.43 18.73 11.88
N ALA A 158 -10.77 19.89 11.32
CA ALA A 158 -10.13 20.45 10.13
C ALA A 158 -8.63 20.76 10.35
N ALA A 159 -8.24 21.12 11.58
CA ALA A 159 -6.84 21.29 11.96
C ALA A 159 -6.01 20.00 11.90
N LYS A 160 -6.66 18.82 11.98
CA LYS A 160 -6.01 17.50 11.85
C LYS A 160 -5.84 17.05 10.40
N LEU A 161 -6.44 17.76 9.43
CA LEU A 161 -6.27 17.44 8.02
C LEU A 161 -4.82 17.65 7.57
N PRO A 162 -4.30 16.81 6.64
CA PRO A 162 -2.97 17.02 6.09
C PRO A 162 -2.92 18.34 5.30
N ARG A 163 -1.77 19.02 5.33
CA ARG A 163 -1.56 20.25 4.55
C ARG A 163 -1.55 19.93 3.05
N ALA A 164 -2.27 20.72 2.26
CA ALA A 164 -2.20 20.63 0.80
C ALA A 164 -0.76 20.91 0.35
N GLY A 165 -0.15 20.00 -0.41
CA GLY A 165 1.20 20.18 -0.97
C GLY A 165 2.35 19.42 -0.32
N GLY A 166 2.10 18.52 0.64
CA GLY A 166 3.10 17.51 1.03
C GLY A 166 4.27 18.05 1.84
N ALA A 167 4.08 18.08 3.15
CA ALA A 167 5.08 17.55 4.06
C ALA A 167 4.29 16.74 5.08
N LYS A 168 4.65 15.46 5.23
CA LYS A 168 4.24 14.67 6.39
C LYS A 168 4.72 15.47 7.60
N GLY A 169 3.81 16.20 8.23
CA GLY A 169 4.04 16.79 9.52
C GLY A 169 4.65 15.71 10.38
N LYS A 170 5.78 16.05 10.99
CA LYS A 170 6.53 15.26 11.95
C LYS A 170 5.59 14.89 13.10
N GLY A 171 4.74 13.88 12.88
CA GLY A 171 3.83 13.33 13.88
C GLY A 171 4.69 12.56 14.86
N GLY A 172 4.98 13.19 15.99
CA GLY A 172 5.73 12.60 17.08
C GLY A 172 5.03 11.34 17.58
N ASN A 173 5.68 10.19 17.42
CA ASN A 173 5.92 9.31 18.55
C ASN A 173 7.17 8.48 18.25
N LYS A 174 8.32 9.06 18.58
CA LYS A 174 9.58 8.32 18.70
C LYS A 174 9.51 7.64 20.07
N LYS A 175 8.79 6.52 20.17
CA LYS A 175 8.99 5.60 21.29
C LYS A 175 10.00 4.57 20.83
N GLN A 176 11.26 4.85 21.16
CA GLN A 176 12.28 3.82 21.30
C GLN A 176 11.74 2.78 22.28
N GLN A 177 11.68 1.52 21.85
CA GLN A 177 12.01 0.36 22.65
C GLN A 177 12.63 -0.67 21.72
#